data_AF-A0A1E7I4J0-F1
#
_entry.id   AF-A0A1E7I4J0-F1
#
_cell.length_a   1.000
_cell.length_b   1.000
_cell.length_c   1.000
_cell.angle_alpha   90.00
_cell.angle_beta   90.00
_cell.angle_gamma   90.00
#
_symmetry.space_group_name_H-M   'P 1'
#
loop_
_entity.id
_entity.type
_entity.pdbx_description
1 polymer ?
#
loop_
_entity_poly.entity_id
_entity_poly.type
_entity_poly.pdbx_seq_one_letter_code
_entity_poly.pdbx_strand_id
1 'polypeptide(L)'
;MERWNANNSAYRTTWITLVHLNQLAKSFKDSKDVKMKDLTFWGHADSDSMRKQILEGLSIQIDNYFTKLCGVRYEEDSSREKALKEMQEILKEASKTVENFAQACDDQYKFWREGELNV
;
A
#
# COMPACT_ATOMS: atom_id res chain seq x y z
N MET A 1 -14.12 -16.40 4.27
CA MET A 1 -13.86 -15.20 5.07
C MET A 1 -13.39 -14.11 4.11
N GLU A 2 -14.08 -12.98 4.04
CA GLU A 2 -13.59 -11.85 3.26
C GLU A 2 -12.38 -11.24 3.98
N ARG A 3 -11.20 -11.31 3.36
CA ARG A 3 -9.99 -10.63 3.84
C ARG A 3 -10.13 -9.11 3.67
N TRP A 4 -10.70 -8.67 2.55
CA TRP A 4 -11.01 -7.28 2.28
C TRP A 4 -12.18 -6.74 3.11
N ASN A 5 -11.86 -6.19 4.28
CA ASN A 5 -12.81 -5.64 5.23
C ASN A 5 -12.41 -4.21 5.62
N ALA A 6 -13.38 -3.27 5.64
CA ALA A 6 -13.14 -1.88 6.04
C ALA A 6 -12.76 -1.73 7.53
N ASN A 7 -13.06 -2.76 8.34
CA ASN A 7 -12.64 -2.85 9.74
C ASN A 7 -11.16 -3.26 9.89
N ASN A 8 -10.52 -3.76 8.83
CA ASN A 8 -9.07 -3.92 8.82
C ASN A 8 -8.44 -2.55 8.53
N SER A 9 -7.77 -2.00 9.54
CA SER A 9 -7.13 -0.68 9.49
C SER A 9 -6.00 -0.61 8.48
N ALA A 10 -5.23 -1.69 8.27
CA ALA A 10 -4.20 -1.76 7.24
C ALA A 10 -4.82 -1.60 5.84
N TYR A 11 -5.92 -2.31 5.58
CA TYR A 11 -6.57 -2.30 4.29
C TYR A 11 -7.17 -0.93 3.97
N ARG A 12 -7.87 -0.36 4.96
CA ARG A 12 -8.45 0.99 4.83
C ARG A 12 -7.37 2.05 4.67
N THR A 13 -6.30 1.99 5.45
CA THR A 13 -5.22 2.98 5.39
C THR A 13 -4.48 2.88 4.06
N THR A 14 -4.13 1.67 3.60
CA THR A 14 -3.53 1.46 2.28
C THR A 14 -4.41 2.02 1.16
N TRP A 15 -5.71 1.74 1.17
CA TRP A 15 -6.63 2.31 0.19
C TRP A 15 -6.66 3.85 0.24
N ILE A 16 -6.80 4.45 1.43
CA ILE A 16 -6.79 5.92 1.60
C ILE A 16 -5.48 6.51 1.09
N THR A 17 -4.33 5.89 1.40
CA THR A 17 -3.02 6.36 0.92
C THR A 17 -2.93 6.32 -0.59
N LEU A 18 -3.39 5.24 -1.23
CA LEU A 18 -3.40 5.15 -2.70
C LEU A 18 -4.32 6.20 -3.34
N VAL A 19 -5.47 6.50 -2.73
CA VAL A 19 -6.35 7.60 -3.18
C VAL A 19 -5.66 8.96 -2.99
N HIS A 20 -5.05 9.20 -1.83
CA HIS A 20 -4.35 10.45 -1.52
C HIS A 20 -3.18 10.72 -2.47
N LEU A 21 -2.47 9.67 -2.87
CA LEU A 21 -1.37 9.72 -3.84
C LEU A 21 -1.86 9.67 -5.30
N ASN A 22 -3.17 9.83 -5.55
CA ASN A 22 -3.81 9.81 -6.86
C ASN A 22 -3.50 8.55 -7.70
N GLN A 23 -3.30 7.40 -7.04
CA GLN A 23 -3.02 6.12 -7.71
C GLN A 23 -4.28 5.40 -8.16
N LEU A 24 -5.41 5.64 -7.48
CA LEU A 24 -6.72 5.10 -7.86
C LEU A 24 -7.84 6.04 -7.39
N ALA A 25 -8.96 6.05 -8.11
CA ALA A 25 -10.15 6.85 -7.77
C ALA A 25 -11.36 5.99 -7.36
N LYS A 26 -11.20 4.67 -7.28
CA LYS A 26 -12.30 3.75 -6.96
C LYS A 26 -12.64 3.76 -5.46
N SER A 27 -13.89 3.44 -5.15
CA SER A 27 -14.34 3.25 -3.77
C SER A 27 -13.58 2.10 -3.09
N PHE A 28 -13.54 2.07 -1.75
CA PHE A 28 -12.91 0.97 -1.02
C PHE A 28 -13.47 -0.40 -1.47
N LYS A 29 -14.80 -0.51 -1.59
CA LYS A 29 -15.47 -1.74 -2.01
C LYS A 29 -15.02 -2.22 -3.39
N ASP A 30 -14.82 -1.30 -4.32
CA ASP A 30 -14.49 -1.62 -5.72
C ASP A 30 -12.97 -1.67 -5.99
N SER A 31 -12.15 -1.38 -4.98
CA SER A 31 -10.69 -1.31 -5.12
C SER A 31 -10.02 -2.66 -4.95
N LYS A 32 -10.63 -3.62 -4.24
CA LYS A 32 -10.06 -4.92 -3.90
C LYS A 32 -9.37 -5.62 -5.09
N ASP A 33 -10.06 -5.67 -6.22
CA ASP A 33 -9.64 -6.41 -7.43
C ASP A 33 -8.92 -5.53 -8.46
N VAL A 34 -8.70 -4.24 -8.16
CA VAL A 34 -7.90 -3.35 -9.03
C VAL A 34 -6.49 -3.91 -9.09
N LYS A 35 -5.98 -4.12 -10.30
CA LYS A 35 -4.63 -4.65 -10.49
C LYS A 35 -3.60 -3.54 -10.37
N MET A 36 -2.39 -3.88 -9.97
CA MET A 36 -1.29 -2.92 -9.87
C MET A 36 -1.10 -2.18 -11.19
N LYS A 37 -1.18 -2.88 -12.34
CA LYS A 37 -1.07 -2.27 -13.67
C LYS A 37 -2.13 -1.21 -14.00
N ASP A 38 -3.24 -1.20 -13.28
CA ASP A 38 -4.34 -0.26 -13.47
C ASP A 38 -4.18 0.98 -12.57
N LEU A 39 -3.13 1.03 -11.73
CA LEU A 39 -2.76 2.21 -10.97
C LEU A 39 -2.10 3.26 -11.87
N THR A 40 -2.33 4.54 -11.55
CA THR A 40 -1.87 5.69 -12.36
C THR A 40 -0.39 5.60 -12.74
N PHE A 41 0.49 5.19 -11.81
CA PHE A 41 1.93 5.16 -12.07
C PHE A 41 2.34 4.20 -13.22
N TRP A 42 1.61 3.10 -13.43
CA TRP A 42 1.92 2.14 -14.49
C TRP A 42 1.71 2.73 -15.89
N GLY A 43 0.74 3.64 -16.03
CA GLY A 43 0.48 4.34 -17.29
C GLY A 43 1.55 5.39 -17.64
N HIS A 44 2.40 5.77 -16.69
CA HIS A 44 3.46 6.77 -16.90
C HIS A 44 4.85 6.16 -17.10
N ALA A 45 5.01 4.85 -16.94
CA ALA A 45 6.31 4.19 -16.94
C ALA A 45 6.63 3.54 -18.31
N ASP A 46 7.20 4.32 -19.23
CA ASP A 46 7.52 3.90 -20.60
C ASP A 46 8.74 2.95 -20.72
N SER A 47 9.53 2.80 -19.65
CA SER A 47 10.65 1.84 -19.59
C SER A 47 10.77 1.18 -18.23
N ASP A 48 11.41 0.01 -18.17
CA ASP A 48 11.61 -0.73 -16.90
C ASP A 48 12.47 0.06 -15.91
N SER A 49 13.45 0.83 -16.39
CA SER A 49 14.28 1.72 -15.55
C SER A 49 13.45 2.83 -14.92
N MET A 50 12.58 3.48 -15.71
CA MET A 50 11.67 4.51 -15.23
C MET A 50 10.64 3.92 -14.25
N ARG A 51 10.12 2.72 -14.54
CA ARG A 51 9.22 2.00 -13.64
C ARG A 51 9.87 1.75 -12.28
N LYS A 52 11.12 1.29 -12.27
CA LYS A 52 11.87 1.05 -11.03
C LYS A 52 11.99 2.32 -10.17
N GLN A 53 12.38 3.44 -10.77
CA GLN A 53 12.51 4.71 -10.05
C GLN A 53 11.16 5.20 -9.48
N ILE A 54 10.08 5.06 -10.26
CA ILE A 54 8.73 5.42 -9.83
C ILE A 54 8.27 4.52 -8.67
N LEU A 55 8.53 3.21 -8.74
CA LEU A 55 8.22 2.25 -7.69
C LEU A 55 8.97 2.56 -6.39
N GLU A 56 10.26 2.88 -6.47
CA GLU A 56 11.08 3.31 -5.34
C GLU A 56 10.48 4.58 -4.71
N GLY A 57 10.18 5.60 -5.52
CA GLY A 57 9.57 6.84 -5.04
C GLY A 57 8.18 6.64 -4.42
N LEU A 58 7.34 5.80 -5.02
CA LEU A 58 5.99 5.51 -4.53
C LEU A 58 6.02 4.74 -3.21
N SER A 59 6.86 3.70 -3.10
CA SER A 59 7.01 2.93 -1.86
C SER A 59 7.50 3.81 -0.69
N ILE A 60 8.42 4.75 -0.95
CA ILE A 60 8.87 5.72 0.06
C ILE A 60 7.74 6.68 0.47
N GLN A 61 6.91 7.14 -0.47
CA GLN A 61 5.77 8.00 -0.16
C GLN A 61 4.74 7.28 0.72
N ILE A 62 4.44 6.03 0.39
CA ILE A 62 3.52 5.18 1.17
C ILE A 62 4.09 4.92 2.57
N ASP A 63 5.36 4.55 2.67
CA ASP A 63 6.06 4.34 3.95
C ASP A 63 6.03 5.59 4.84
N ASN A 64 6.33 6.76 4.26
CA ASN A 64 6.25 8.03 4.99
C ASN A 64 4.81 8.35 5.41
N TYR A 65 3.81 8.04 4.57
CA TYR A 65 2.41 8.24 4.94
C TYR A 65 2.06 7.39 6.17
N PHE A 66 2.39 6.10 6.16
CA PHE A 66 2.11 5.21 7.28
C PHE A 66 2.86 5.64 8.55
N THR A 67 4.17 5.84 8.46
CA THR A 67 5.00 6.03 9.65
C THR A 67 4.96 7.45 10.20
N LYS A 68 4.85 8.47 9.34
CA LYS A 68 4.91 9.89 9.77
C LYS A 68 3.54 10.53 9.91
N LEU A 69 2.60 10.23 9.00
CA LEU A 69 1.27 10.83 9.04
C LEU A 69 0.31 9.99 9.86
N CYS A 70 0.35 8.67 9.68
CA CYS A 70 -0.45 7.74 10.47
C CYS A 70 0.27 7.29 11.75
N GLY A 71 1.56 7.58 11.97
CA GLY A 71 2.24 7.16 13.21
C GLY A 71 2.31 5.63 13.41
N VAL A 72 2.11 4.87 12.33
CA VAL A 72 2.14 3.40 12.32
C VAL A 72 3.58 2.94 12.50
N ARG A 73 3.79 1.86 13.27
CA ARG A 73 5.11 1.27 13.50
C ARG A 73 5.31 0.03 12.63
N TYR A 74 6.55 -0.39 12.42
CA TYR A 74 6.82 -1.68 11.81
C TYR A 74 6.44 -2.83 12.75
N GLU A 75 6.07 -3.97 12.18
CA GLU A 75 5.94 -5.23 12.92
C GLU A 75 7.32 -5.68 13.49
N GLU A 76 7.32 -6.59 14.48
CA GLU A 76 8.53 -7.00 15.21
C GLU A 76 9.65 -7.53 14.28
N ASP A 77 9.28 -8.32 13.28
CA ASP A 77 10.20 -8.88 12.27
C ASP A 77 10.30 -8.01 11.00
N SER A 78 9.85 -6.75 11.07
CA SER A 78 9.83 -5.82 9.97
C SER A 78 10.80 -4.66 10.18
N SER A 79 11.26 -4.10 9.06
CA SER A 79 12.12 -2.93 9.03
C SER A 79 11.71 -2.06 7.85
N ARG A 80 12.16 -0.81 7.84
CA ARG A 80 11.93 0.09 6.71
C ARG A 80 12.41 -0.51 5.39
N GLU A 81 13.63 -1.07 5.39
CA GLU A 81 14.21 -1.68 4.20
C GLU A 81 13.37 -2.86 3.70
N LYS A 82 12.95 -3.74 4.62
CA LYS A 82 12.11 -4.89 4.30
C LYS A 82 10.75 -4.43 3.78
N ALA A 83 10.09 -3.49 4.44
CA ALA A 83 8.79 -2.98 4.03
C ALA A 83 8.81 -2.32 2.65
N LEU A 84 9.82 -1.49 2.37
CA LEU A 84 10.00 -0.87 1.06
C LEU A 84 10.23 -1.93 -0.03
N LYS A 85 11.07 -2.93 0.24
CA LYS A 85 11.32 -4.02 -0.69
C LYS A 85 10.05 -4.81 -1.00
N GLU A 86 9.31 -5.25 0.01
CA GLU A 86 8.05 -5.99 -0.18
C GLU A 86 7.01 -5.18 -0.95
N MET A 87 6.87 -3.88 -0.64
CA MET A 87 5.97 -3.01 -1.39
C MET A 87 6.37 -2.91 -2.86
N GLN A 88 7.65 -2.71 -3.16
CA GLN A 88 8.15 -2.67 -4.54
C GLN A 88 7.93 -4.01 -5.26
N GLU A 89 8.11 -5.13 -4.55
CA GLU A 89 7.89 -6.47 -5.09
C GLU A 89 6.43 -6.74 -5.45
N ILE A 90 5.46 -6.19 -4.72
CA ILE A 90 4.05 -6.29 -5.12
C ILE A 90 3.71 -5.29 -6.22
N LEU A 91 4.13 -4.03 -6.09
CA LEU A 91 3.79 -2.97 -7.04
C LEU A 91 4.34 -3.25 -8.46
N LYS A 92 5.47 -3.96 -8.58
CA LYS A 92 6.03 -4.39 -9.89
C LYS A 92 5.24 -5.52 -10.55
N GLU A 93 4.42 -6.26 -9.82
CA GLU A 93 3.70 -7.42 -10.32
C GLU A 93 2.34 -7.00 -10.87
N ALA A 94 2.26 -6.80 -12.19
CA ALA A 94 1.09 -6.28 -12.90
C ALA A 94 -0.24 -7.02 -12.61
N SER A 95 -0.18 -8.30 -12.22
CA SER A 95 -1.34 -9.13 -11.94
C SER A 95 -1.84 -9.06 -10.49
N LYS A 96 -1.00 -8.58 -9.56
CA LYS A 96 -1.37 -8.44 -8.14
C LYS A 96 -2.43 -7.38 -7.98
N THR A 97 -3.29 -7.56 -6.99
CA THR A 97 -4.40 -6.66 -6.71
C THR A 97 -4.09 -5.72 -5.55
N VAL A 98 -4.87 -4.64 -5.41
CA VAL A 98 -4.79 -3.74 -4.25
C VAL A 98 -5.00 -4.50 -2.94
N GLU A 99 -5.82 -5.55 -2.91
CA GLU A 99 -5.91 -6.43 -1.73
C GLU A 99 -4.58 -7.13 -1.42
N ASN A 100 -3.86 -7.63 -2.43
CA ASN A 100 -2.55 -8.24 -2.21
C ASN A 100 -1.55 -7.22 -1.67
N PHE A 101 -1.61 -5.98 -2.17
CA PHE A 101 -0.76 -4.89 -1.69
C PHE A 101 -1.11 -4.50 -0.25
N ALA A 102 -2.39 -4.36 0.07
CA ALA A 102 -2.85 -4.08 1.43
C ALA A 102 -2.44 -5.17 2.43
N GLN A 103 -2.55 -6.44 2.04
CA GLN A 103 -2.07 -7.55 2.87
C GLN A 103 -0.55 -7.46 3.10
N ALA A 104 0.23 -7.16 2.06
CA ALA A 104 1.67 -6.98 2.23
C ALA A 104 1.99 -5.82 3.18
N CYS A 105 1.22 -4.73 3.15
CA CYS A 105 1.36 -3.66 4.13
C CYS A 105 0.99 -4.14 5.55
N ASP A 106 -0.12 -4.87 5.72
CA ASP A 106 -0.55 -5.44 7.00
C ASP A 106 0.54 -6.34 7.62
N ASP A 107 1.23 -7.12 6.78
CA ASP A 107 2.31 -8.01 7.23
C ASP A 107 3.59 -7.26 7.66
N GLN A 108 3.78 -6.01 7.24
CA GLN A 108 4.98 -5.22 7.52
C GLN A 108 4.78 -4.12 8.57
N TYR A 109 3.54 -3.69 8.80
CA TYR A 109 3.22 -2.53 9.62
C TYR A 109 2.15 -2.86 10.65
N LYS A 110 2.39 -2.46 11.89
CA LYS A 110 1.47 -2.60 13.00
C LYS A 110 0.41 -1.51 12.98
N PHE A 111 -0.60 -1.67 12.13
CA PHE A 111 -1.74 -0.78 12.10
C PHE A 111 -2.60 -0.92 13.36
N TRP A 112 -3.30 0.15 13.74
CA TRP A 112 -4.11 0.17 14.95
C TRP A 112 -5.18 -0.90 14.93
N ARG A 113 -5.40 -1.55 16.07
CA ARG A 113 -6.61 -2.36 16.25
C ARG A 113 -7.82 -1.44 16.48
N GLU A 114 -9.01 -1.91 16.13
CA GLU A 114 -10.25 -1.18 16.44
C GLU A 114 -10.27 -0.86 17.95
N GLY A 115 -10.27 0.44 18.29
CA GLY A 115 -10.22 0.95 19.68
C GLY A 115 -8.89 1.53 20.15
N GLU A 116 -7.82 1.48 19.35
CA GLU A 116 -6.47 1.97 19.73
C GLU A 116 -6.09 3.34 19.13
N LEU A 117 -7.06 4.11 18.62
CA LEU A 117 -6.80 5.50 18.24
C LEU A 117 -6.55 6.34 19.50
N ASN A 118 -5.28 6.51 19.85
CA ASN A 118 -4.86 7.56 20.77
C ASN A 118 -5.13 8.91 20.09
N VAL A 119 -6.25 9.52 20.48
CA VAL A 119 -6.57 10.93 20.24
C VAL A 119 -5.61 11.82 21.02
#